data_AF-A0AAW7QR67-F1
#
_entry.id   AF-A0AAW7QR67-F1
#
_cell.length_a   1.000
_cell.length_b   1.000
_cell.length_c   1.000
_cell.angle_alpha   90.00
_cell.angle_beta   90.00
_cell.angle_gamma   90.00
#
_symmetry.space_group_name_H-M   'P 1'
#
loop_
_entity.id
_entity.type
_entity.pdbx_description
1 polymer ?
#
loop_
_entity_poly.entity_id
_entity_poly.type
_entity_poly.pdbx_seq_one_letter_code
_entity_poly.pdbx_strand_id
1 'polypeptide(L)'
;MTQPPNGFDPNDPIGTWRAWRDATLDAWAKSMTALVNTETFSQAIGAQLDALLAVSGPVQQAVQQYMERYLAQAQLPSRNEVVTLASRLTNIEFRLDDMQAQLDELTDLVRKLTSSETQPAPDLTMIGERLQVIEEQLTSLSAVRAANRPRKATTEEKE
;
A
#
# COMPACT_ATOMS: atom_id res chain seq x y z
N MET A 1 70.50 -51.28 -7.81
CA MET A 1 70.48 -50.86 -9.22
C MET A 1 69.71 -49.57 -9.27
N THR A 2 70.43 -48.48 -9.50
CA THR A 2 69.98 -47.09 -9.45
C THR A 2 69.18 -46.76 -10.70
N GLN A 3 67.90 -46.41 -10.53
CA GLN A 3 67.06 -45.87 -11.58
C GLN A 3 67.54 -44.44 -11.91
N PRO A 4 67.81 -44.08 -13.18
CA PRO A 4 68.28 -42.74 -13.49
C PRO A 4 67.11 -41.74 -13.41
N PRO A 5 67.36 -40.52 -12.91
CA PRO A 5 66.41 -39.43 -12.99
C PRO A 5 66.35 -38.99 -14.46
N ASN A 6 65.14 -38.86 -15.00
CA ASN A 6 64.84 -38.51 -16.40
C ASN A 6 64.79 -39.71 -17.36
N GLY A 7 63.68 -40.46 -17.29
CA GLY A 7 62.66 -40.50 -18.34
C GLY A 7 63.00 -41.03 -19.73
N PHE A 8 64.25 -41.41 -20.03
CA PHE A 8 64.59 -42.07 -21.28
C PHE A 8 65.27 -43.41 -20.98
N ASP A 9 64.47 -44.48 -21.06
CA ASP A 9 64.95 -45.86 -21.08
C ASP A 9 64.91 -46.35 -22.55
N PRO A 10 66.07 -46.56 -23.19
CA PRO A 10 66.15 -47.06 -24.57
C PRO A 10 65.47 -48.42 -24.78
N ASN A 11 65.22 -49.17 -23.71
CA ASN A 11 64.57 -50.49 -23.74
C ASN A 11 63.08 -50.45 -23.39
N ASP A 12 62.48 -49.27 -23.08
CA ASP A 12 61.04 -49.10 -22.85
C ASP A 12 60.42 -47.98 -23.70
N PRO A 13 60.05 -48.29 -24.96
CA PRO A 13 59.41 -47.32 -25.86
C PRO A 13 58.01 -46.91 -25.40
N ILE A 14 57.31 -47.76 -24.62
CA ILE A 14 55.97 -47.46 -24.13
C ILE A 14 56.05 -46.49 -22.94
N GLY A 15 57.05 -46.64 -22.06
CA GLY A 15 57.36 -45.69 -21.00
C GLY A 15 57.67 -44.30 -21.54
N THR A 16 58.48 -44.21 -22.59
CA THR A 16 58.80 -42.94 -23.26
C THR A 16 57.55 -42.29 -23.88
N TRP A 17 56.69 -43.06 -24.55
CA TRP A 17 55.41 -42.56 -25.08
C TRP A 17 54.46 -42.06 -23.98
N ARG A 18 54.36 -42.80 -22.87
CA ARG A 18 53.55 -42.39 -21.72
C ARG A 18 54.04 -41.08 -21.12
N ALA A 19 55.35 -40.94 -20.91
CA ALA A 19 55.93 -39.71 -20.40
C ALA A 19 55.68 -38.51 -21.32
N TRP A 20 55.81 -38.69 -22.65
CA TRP A 20 55.49 -37.65 -23.62
C TRP A 20 54.01 -37.26 -23.60
N ARG A 21 53.09 -38.24 -23.54
CA ARG A 21 51.66 -38.00 -23.40
C ARG A 21 51.36 -37.24 -22.11
N ASP A 22 51.92 -37.67 -20.98
CA ASP A 22 51.64 -37.10 -19.68
C ASP A 22 52.17 -35.66 -19.59
N ALA A 23 53.36 -35.39 -20.14
CA ALA A 23 53.90 -34.03 -20.27
C ALA A 23 53.03 -33.15 -21.20
N THR A 24 52.51 -33.73 -22.29
CA THR A 24 51.59 -33.04 -23.19
C THR A 24 50.29 -32.70 -22.46
N LEU A 25 49.66 -33.67 -21.80
CA LEU A 25 48.42 -33.46 -21.04
C LEU A 25 48.60 -32.45 -19.91
N ASP A 26 49.74 -32.45 -19.20
CA ASP A 26 50.05 -31.46 -18.17
C ASP A 26 50.19 -30.05 -18.77
N ALA A 27 50.86 -29.90 -19.91
CA ALA A 27 50.96 -28.62 -20.61
C ALA A 27 49.59 -28.11 -21.08
N TRP A 28 48.75 -28.99 -21.62
CA TRP A 28 47.38 -28.67 -22.02
C TRP A 28 46.51 -28.29 -20.82
N ALA A 29 46.60 -29.03 -19.72
CA ALA A 29 45.86 -28.76 -18.49
C ALA A 29 46.25 -27.39 -17.89
N LYS A 30 47.56 -27.08 -17.86
CA LYS A 30 48.06 -25.76 -17.40
C LYS A 30 47.60 -24.64 -18.32
N SER A 31 47.64 -24.84 -19.63
CA SER A 31 47.16 -23.85 -20.61
C SER A 31 45.67 -23.57 -20.45
N MET A 32 44.85 -24.62 -20.31
CA MET A 32 43.40 -24.48 -20.05
C MET A 32 43.11 -23.81 -18.70
N THR A 33 43.88 -24.15 -17.66
CA THR A 33 43.74 -23.52 -16.35
C THR A 33 44.08 -22.02 -16.42
N ALA A 34 45.14 -21.66 -17.13
CA ALA A 34 45.49 -20.26 -17.37
C ALA A 34 44.41 -19.52 -18.16
N LEU A 35 43.83 -20.17 -19.19
CA LEU A 35 42.74 -19.62 -19.99
C LEU A 35 41.49 -19.37 -19.14
N VAL A 36 41.07 -20.32 -18.31
CA VAL A 36 39.89 -20.18 -17.44
C VAL A 36 40.10 -19.11 -16.37
N ASN A 37 41.33 -18.94 -15.89
CA ASN A 37 41.68 -17.89 -14.94
C ASN A 37 41.83 -16.49 -15.59
N THR A 38 41.69 -16.37 -16.91
CA THR A 38 41.69 -15.05 -17.55
C THR A 38 40.39 -14.31 -17.27
N GLU A 39 40.52 -12.99 -17.09
CA GLU A 39 39.38 -12.11 -16.92
C GLU A 39 38.50 -12.08 -18.18
N THR A 40 39.11 -12.19 -19.37
CA THR A 40 38.40 -12.23 -20.65
C THR A 40 37.52 -13.47 -20.80
N PHE A 41 37.95 -14.64 -20.33
CA PHE A 41 37.12 -15.85 -20.30
C PHE A 41 35.93 -15.69 -19.35
N SER A 42 36.18 -15.14 -18.16
CA SER A 42 35.13 -14.87 -17.17
C SER A 42 34.09 -13.87 -17.70
N GLN A 43 34.54 -12.80 -18.37
CA GLN A 43 33.66 -11.81 -19.01
C GLN A 43 32.88 -12.42 -20.18
N ALA A 44 33.51 -13.26 -21.02
CA ALA A 44 32.85 -13.91 -22.14
C ALA A 44 31.75 -14.88 -21.68
N ILE A 45 32.01 -15.69 -20.65
CA ILE A 45 30.99 -16.56 -20.06
C ILE A 45 29.89 -15.76 -19.39
N GLY A 46 30.24 -14.67 -18.68
CA GLY A 46 29.27 -13.75 -18.10
C GLY A 46 28.31 -13.19 -19.15
N ALA A 47 28.84 -12.64 -20.24
CA ALA A 47 28.05 -12.12 -21.35
C ALA A 47 27.17 -13.19 -22.02
N GLN A 48 27.65 -14.44 -22.13
CA GLN A 48 26.87 -15.54 -22.66
C GLN A 48 25.72 -15.95 -21.72
N LEU A 49 25.97 -16.01 -20.42
CA LEU A 49 24.93 -16.27 -19.42
C LEU A 49 23.89 -15.15 -19.40
N ASP A 50 24.34 -13.89 -19.46
CA ASP A 50 23.45 -12.73 -19.55
C ASP A 50 22.61 -12.77 -20.81
N ALA A 51 23.16 -13.15 -21.96
CA ALA A 51 22.41 -13.32 -23.19
C ALA A 51 21.35 -14.43 -23.08
N LEU A 52 21.69 -15.56 -22.46
CA LEU A 52 20.74 -16.65 -22.20
C LEU A 52 19.62 -16.20 -21.25
N LEU A 53 19.97 -15.51 -20.17
CA LEU A 53 19.00 -14.98 -19.21
C LEU A 53 18.11 -13.91 -19.83
N ALA A 54 18.68 -12.99 -20.62
CA ALA A 54 17.97 -11.94 -21.33
C ALA A 54 16.93 -12.48 -22.32
N VAL A 55 17.19 -13.65 -22.92
CA VAL A 55 16.24 -14.34 -23.79
C VAL A 55 15.22 -15.16 -23.00
N SER A 56 15.61 -15.72 -21.85
CA SER A 56 14.74 -16.61 -21.06
C SER A 56 13.45 -15.93 -20.56
N GLY A 57 13.52 -14.67 -20.12
CA GLY A 57 12.36 -13.91 -19.64
C GLY A 57 11.31 -13.68 -20.74
N PRO A 58 11.68 -13.07 -21.88
CA PRO A 58 10.79 -12.90 -23.04
C PRO A 58 10.22 -14.22 -23.58
N VAL A 59 11.01 -15.30 -23.59
CA VAL A 59 10.52 -16.62 -24.00
C VAL A 59 9.46 -17.15 -23.04
N GLN A 60 9.68 -17.03 -21.73
CA GLN A 60 8.67 -17.41 -20.73
C GLN A 60 7.38 -16.59 -20.90
N GLN A 61 7.50 -15.29 -21.16
CA GLN A 61 6.34 -14.43 -21.43
C GLN A 61 5.59 -14.85 -22.69
N ALA A 62 6.29 -15.17 -23.78
CA ALA A 62 5.69 -15.64 -25.02
C ALA A 62 4.93 -16.97 -24.82
N VAL A 63 5.50 -17.89 -24.04
CA VAL A 63 4.86 -19.16 -23.67
C VAL A 63 3.60 -18.91 -22.83
N GLN A 64 3.66 -18.01 -21.85
CA GLN A 64 2.50 -17.63 -21.05
C GLN A 64 1.37 -17.05 -21.91
N GLN A 65 1.68 -16.12 -22.82
CA GLN A 65 0.69 -15.54 -23.74
C GLN A 65 0.08 -16.58 -24.67
N TYR A 66 0.89 -17.53 -25.17
CA TYR A 66 0.37 -18.63 -25.97
C TYR A 66 -0.60 -19.51 -25.18
N MET A 67 -0.24 -19.86 -23.94
CA MET A 67 -1.09 -20.64 -23.05
C MET A 67 -2.40 -19.92 -22.71
N GLU A 68 -2.36 -18.61 -22.44
CA GLU A 68 -3.56 -17.80 -22.22
C GLU A 68 -4.50 -17.84 -23.43
N ARG A 69 -3.97 -17.72 -24.65
CA ARG A 69 -4.78 -17.81 -25.89
C ARG A 69 -5.38 -19.21 -26.07
N TYR A 70 -4.63 -20.25 -25.76
CA TYR A 70 -5.12 -21.63 -25.81
C TYR A 70 -6.25 -21.86 -24.81
N LEU A 71 -6.08 -21.41 -23.57
CA LEU A 71 -7.11 -21.50 -22.53
C LEU A 71 -8.37 -20.70 -22.93
N ALA A 72 -8.21 -19.50 -23.49
CA ALA A 72 -9.33 -18.71 -23.99
C ALA A 72 -10.11 -19.43 -25.10
N GLN A 73 -9.43 -20.13 -26.01
CA GLN A 73 -10.08 -20.97 -27.03
C GLN A 73 -10.84 -22.15 -26.43
N ALA A 74 -10.34 -22.71 -25.33
CA ALA A 74 -11.02 -23.77 -24.57
C ALA A 74 -12.10 -23.24 -23.61
N GLN A 75 -12.40 -21.93 -23.64
CA GLN A 75 -13.29 -21.26 -22.68
C GLN A 75 -12.88 -21.51 -21.21
N LEU A 76 -11.59 -21.66 -20.96
CA LEU A 76 -11.01 -21.80 -19.62
C LEU A 76 -10.37 -20.46 -19.19
N PRO A 77 -10.61 -20.01 -17.96
CA PRO A 77 -10.01 -18.77 -17.46
C PRO A 77 -8.51 -18.94 -17.25
N SER A 78 -7.74 -17.92 -17.58
CA SER A 78 -6.31 -17.90 -17.28
C SER A 78 -6.05 -17.60 -15.80
N ARG A 79 -4.87 -17.98 -15.30
CA ARG A 79 -4.46 -17.65 -13.92
C ARG A 79 -4.50 -16.14 -13.68
N ASN A 80 -4.08 -15.34 -14.66
CA ASN A 80 -4.03 -13.88 -14.55
C ASN A 80 -5.44 -13.27 -14.42
N GLU A 81 -6.39 -13.79 -15.19
CA GLU A 81 -7.81 -13.40 -15.10
C GLU A 81 -8.40 -13.75 -13.73
N VAL A 82 -8.12 -14.95 -13.21
CA VAL A 82 -8.58 -15.37 -11.87
C VAL A 82 -8.04 -14.45 -10.78
N VAL A 83 -6.75 -14.12 -10.82
CA VAL A 83 -6.13 -13.20 -9.85
C VAL A 83 -6.71 -11.80 -9.96
N THR A 84 -6.87 -11.29 -11.19
CA THR A 84 -7.46 -9.98 -11.44
C THR A 84 -8.91 -9.91 -10.92
N LEU A 85 -9.68 -10.97 -11.14
CA LEU A 85 -11.05 -11.07 -10.63
C LEU A 85 -11.06 -11.09 -9.10
N ALA A 86 -10.19 -11.89 -8.47
CA ALA A 86 -10.08 -11.95 -7.01
C ALA A 86 -9.75 -10.57 -6.43
N SER A 87 -8.77 -9.84 -6.98
CA SER A 87 -8.43 -8.49 -6.53
C SER A 87 -9.61 -7.51 -6.68
N ARG A 88 -10.39 -7.61 -7.76
CA ARG A 88 -11.58 -6.77 -7.95
C ARG A 88 -12.67 -7.11 -6.93
N LEU A 89 -12.87 -8.39 -6.64
CA LEU A 89 -13.84 -8.83 -5.62
C LEU A 89 -13.44 -8.34 -4.23
N THR A 90 -12.17 -8.45 -3.85
CA THR A 90 -11.66 -7.89 -2.59
C THR A 90 -11.85 -6.37 -2.51
N ASN A 91 -11.62 -5.64 -3.60
CA ASN A 91 -11.88 -4.19 -3.60
C ASN A 91 -13.39 -3.86 -3.47
N ILE A 92 -14.26 -4.69 -4.05
CA ILE A 92 -15.71 -4.55 -3.89
C ILE A 92 -16.10 -4.82 -2.43
N GLU A 93 -15.54 -5.85 -1.80
CA GLU A 93 -15.75 -6.18 -0.38
C GLU A 93 -15.40 -4.99 0.52
N PHE A 94 -14.22 -4.38 0.36
CA PHE A 94 -13.85 -3.19 1.13
C PHE A 94 -14.80 -2.00 0.93
N ARG A 95 -15.27 -1.79 -0.30
CA ARG A 95 -16.23 -0.71 -0.58
C ARG A 95 -17.60 -1.00 0.02
N LEU A 96 -18.01 -2.27 0.07
CA LEU A 96 -19.24 -2.68 0.74
C LEU A 96 -19.14 -2.49 2.25
N ASP A 97 -18.00 -2.83 2.86
CA ASP A 97 -17.76 -2.57 4.29
C ASP A 97 -17.81 -1.07 4.62
N ASP A 98 -17.20 -0.22 3.80
CA ASP A 98 -17.24 1.24 3.96
C ASP A 98 -18.68 1.78 3.82
N MET A 99 -19.43 1.30 2.82
CA MET A 99 -20.85 1.64 2.68
C MET A 99 -21.67 1.18 3.88
N GLN A 100 -21.37 0.01 4.46
CA GLN A 100 -22.05 -0.46 5.65
C GLN A 100 -21.79 0.45 6.86
N ALA A 101 -20.53 0.86 7.07
CA ALA A 101 -20.19 1.82 8.13
C ALA A 101 -20.91 3.18 7.95
N GLN A 102 -20.99 3.69 6.72
CA GLN A 102 -21.71 4.94 6.43
C GLN A 102 -23.22 4.83 6.67
N LEU A 103 -23.82 3.67 6.36
CA LEU A 103 -25.24 3.43 6.63
C LEU A 103 -25.54 3.33 8.14
N ASP A 104 -24.63 2.71 8.91
CA ASP A 104 -24.74 2.66 10.36
C ASP A 104 -24.65 4.07 10.97
N GLU A 105 -23.71 4.89 10.50
CA GLU A 105 -23.59 6.30 10.92
C GLU A 105 -24.86 7.10 10.59
N LEU A 106 -25.40 6.96 9.38
CA LEU A 106 -26.64 7.63 8.98
C LEU A 106 -27.82 7.19 9.86
N THR A 107 -27.91 5.90 10.17
CA THR A 107 -28.97 5.36 11.03
C THR A 107 -28.87 5.94 12.44
N ASP A 108 -27.66 6.06 12.98
CA ASP A 108 -27.41 6.69 14.27
C ASP A 108 -27.76 8.18 14.27
N LEU A 109 -27.46 8.92 13.21
CA LEU A 109 -27.84 10.33 13.06
C LEU A 109 -29.36 10.49 13.00
N VAL A 110 -30.06 9.65 12.23
CA VAL A 110 -31.54 9.66 12.17
C VAL A 110 -32.13 9.32 13.55
N ARG A 111 -31.57 8.34 14.26
CA ARG A 111 -32.00 8.01 15.63
C ARG A 111 -31.77 9.20 16.58
N LYS A 112 -30.65 9.89 16.50
CA LYS A 112 -30.38 11.09 17.31
C LYS A 112 -31.38 12.21 17.01
N LEU A 113 -31.68 12.46 15.73
CA LEU A 113 -32.65 13.47 15.31
C LEU A 113 -34.06 13.17 15.87
N THR A 114 -34.54 11.94 15.71
CA THR A 114 -35.83 11.49 16.25
C THR A 114 -35.87 11.50 17.79
N SER A 115 -34.74 11.21 18.45
CA SER A 115 -34.63 11.28 19.91
C SER A 115 -34.56 12.72 20.43
N SER A 116 -33.96 13.65 19.67
CA SER A 116 -33.97 15.09 19.97
C SER A 116 -35.37 15.71 19.83
N GLU A 117 -36.23 15.15 18.99
CA GLU A 117 -37.66 15.54 18.91
C GLU A 117 -38.47 15.10 20.15
N THR A 118 -37.92 14.18 20.96
CA THR A 118 -38.49 13.80 22.27
C THR A 118 -37.97 14.68 23.41
N GLN A 119 -37.07 15.63 23.13
CA GLN A 119 -36.78 16.68 24.09
C GLN A 119 -38.06 17.53 24.21
N PRO A 120 -38.73 17.57 25.38
CA PRO A 120 -39.99 18.27 25.52
C PRO A 120 -39.75 19.70 25.04
N ALA A 121 -40.60 20.16 24.11
CA ALA A 121 -40.57 21.53 23.60
C ALA A 121 -40.27 22.46 24.77
N PRO A 122 -39.28 23.38 24.66
CA PRO A 122 -38.88 24.23 25.78
C PRO A 122 -40.14 24.80 26.39
N ASP A 123 -40.38 24.45 27.66
CA ASP A 123 -41.67 24.66 28.30
C ASP A 123 -42.04 26.15 28.18
N LEU A 124 -42.92 26.45 27.23
CA LEU A 124 -43.28 27.82 26.87
C LEU A 124 -44.01 28.50 28.04
N THR A 125 -44.51 27.71 29.00
CA THR A 125 -45.11 28.22 30.23
C THR A 125 -44.06 28.87 31.12
N MET A 126 -42.87 28.25 31.28
CA MET A 126 -41.74 28.84 32.01
C MET A 126 -41.24 30.12 31.35
N ILE A 127 -41.30 30.22 30.02
CA ILE A 127 -40.96 31.45 29.29
C ILE A 127 -42.02 32.53 29.54
N GLY A 128 -43.31 32.16 29.53
CA GLY A 128 -44.42 33.05 29.86
C GLY A 128 -44.35 33.59 31.29
N GLU A 129 -44.07 32.73 32.28
CA GLU A 129 -43.91 33.13 33.68
C GLU A 129 -42.73 34.10 33.85
N ARG A 130 -41.60 33.83 33.21
CA ARG A 130 -40.43 34.72 33.28
C ARG A 130 -40.71 36.08 32.63
N LEU A 131 -41.49 36.13 31.56
CA LEU A 131 -41.91 37.39 30.93
C LEU A 131 -42.84 38.19 31.86
N GLN A 132 -43.78 37.53 32.54
CA GLN A 132 -44.69 38.17 33.47
C GLN A 132 -43.94 38.78 34.67
N VAL A 133 -42.95 38.07 35.21
CA VAL A 133 -42.06 38.59 36.27
C VAL A 133 -41.27 39.81 35.78
N ILE A 134 -40.78 39.79 34.54
CA ILE A 134 -40.08 40.93 33.95
C ILE A 134 -41.01 42.15 33.78
N GLU A 135 -42.25 41.93 33.34
CA GLU A 135 -43.26 43.00 33.22
C GLU A 135 -43.62 43.62 34.58
N GLU A 136 -43.74 42.80 35.61
CA GLU A 136 -44.03 43.26 36.97
C GLU A 136 -42.84 44.04 37.56
N GLN A 137 -41.62 43.58 37.30
CA GLN A 137 -40.39 44.31 37.66
C GLN A 137 -40.28 45.65 36.92
N LEU A 138 -40.61 45.71 35.63
CA LEU A 138 -40.63 46.97 34.87
C LEU A 138 -41.71 47.93 35.39
N THR A 139 -42.88 47.42 35.76
CA THR A 139 -43.98 48.22 36.30
C THR A 139 -43.59 48.83 37.65
N SER A 140 -43.03 48.03 38.56
CA SER A 140 -42.53 48.53 39.85
C SER A 140 -41.37 49.52 39.69
N LEU A 141 -40.45 49.28 38.75
CA LEU A 141 -39.36 50.22 38.45
C LEU A 141 -39.88 51.56 37.90
N SER A 142 -40.92 51.51 37.06
CA SER A 142 -41.57 52.70 36.52
C SER A 142 -42.31 53.50 37.60
N ALA A 143 -42.97 52.81 38.54
CA ALA A 143 -43.65 53.42 39.68
C ALA A 143 -42.64 54.09 40.62
N VAL A 144 -41.52 53.42 40.91
CA VAL A 144 -40.42 54.00 41.70
C VAL A 144 -39.82 55.22 40.99
N ARG A 145 -39.63 55.16 39.67
CA ARG A 145 -39.14 56.30 38.87
C ARG A 145 -40.14 57.47 38.81
N ALA A 146 -41.44 57.19 38.78
CA ALA A 146 -42.49 58.21 38.83
C ALA A 146 -42.57 58.86 40.22
N ALA A 147 -42.43 58.07 41.29
CA ALA A 147 -42.37 58.57 42.66
C ALA A 147 -41.11 59.40 42.95
N ASN A 148 -39.98 59.07 42.30
CA ASN A 148 -38.72 59.78 42.45
C ASN A 148 -38.54 60.93 41.42
N ARG A 149 -39.62 61.34 40.72
CA ARG A 149 -39.57 62.52 39.84
C ARG A 149 -39.50 63.76 40.73
N PRO A 150 -38.38 64.52 40.74
CA PRO A 150 -38.31 65.75 41.51
C PRO A 150 -39.36 66.72 40.98
N ARG A 151 -40.34 67.09 41.83
CA ARG A 151 -41.27 68.19 41.55
C ARG A 151 -40.44 69.45 41.37
N LYS A 152 -40.23 69.85 40.12
CA LYS A 152 -39.70 71.18 39.79
C LYS A 152 -40.74 72.18 40.27
N ALA A 153 -40.46 72.85 41.39
CA ALA A 153 -41.23 73.98 41.87
C ALA A 153 -41.10 75.11 40.83
N THR A 154 -42.21 75.52 40.25
CA THR A 154 -42.37 76.78 39.54
C THR A 154 -43.76 77.32 39.86
N THR A 155 -43.77 78.18 40.88
CA THR A 155 -44.38 79.51 40.99
C THR A 155 -45.41 79.97 39.94
N GLU A 156 -46.30 80.84 40.44
CA GLU A 156 -47.25 81.78 39.77
C GLU A 156 -48.69 81.21 39.61
N GLU A 157 -49.78 81.91 39.98
CA GLU A 157 -50.01 83.35 40.19
C GLU A 157 -51.36 83.59 40.90
N LYS A 158 -51.45 84.67 41.72
CA LYS A 158 -52.61 85.53 42.10
C LYS A 158 -53.85 84.89 42.78
N GLU A 159 -54.45 85.45 43.82
CA GLU A 159 -54.63 86.84 44.30
C GLU A 159 -54.57 86.91 45.84
#